data_AF-A0A0R0E226-F1
#
_entry.id   AF-A0A0R0E226-F1
#
_cell.length_a   1.000
_cell.length_b   1.000
_cell.length_c   1.000
_cell.angle_alpha   90.00
_cell.angle_beta   90.00
_cell.angle_gamma   90.00
#
_symmetry.space_group_name_H-M   'P 1'
#
loop_
_entity.id
_entity.type
_entity.pdbx_description
1 polymer ?
#
loop_
_entity_poly.entity_id
_entity_poly.type
_entity_poly.pdbx_seq_one_letter_code
_entity_poly.pdbx_strand_id
1 'polypeptide(L)'
;METTQDTAALPPLNPVDGYMRVNYRHHYAELLRMVAAPPEAIAELCLFRFWLACRAHHHAHAGNADTPTPLRPPAGWPLPRHASGFDVERMLGRGLVPLLESRLQLYDRFVLLGHNAADPQGLDAAALALSCQLFVQAPPIARAYLQAETRHLFARMLAACATPASSPA
;
A
#
# COMPACT_ATOMS: atom_id res chain seq x y z
N MET A 1 -5.79 29.71 -25.37
CA MET A 1 -4.43 29.29 -24.96
C MET A 1 -4.04 30.22 -23.84
N GLU A 2 -3.80 29.82 -22.59
CA GLU A 2 -3.56 28.52 -21.96
C GLU A 2 -4.31 28.50 -20.63
N THR A 3 -5.03 27.42 -20.35
CA THR A 3 -5.56 27.15 -19.01
C THR A 3 -4.46 26.42 -18.27
N THR A 4 -3.71 27.12 -17.43
CA THR A 4 -2.77 26.50 -16.50
C THR A 4 -3.60 25.72 -15.49
N GLN A 5 -3.80 24.43 -15.74
CA GLN A 5 -4.39 23.51 -14.79
C GLN A 5 -3.40 23.39 -13.63
N ASP A 6 -3.66 24.18 -12.59
CA ASP A 6 -3.08 24.02 -11.27
C ASP A 6 -3.43 22.61 -10.80
N THR A 7 -2.50 21.69 -11.06
CA THR A 7 -2.59 20.31 -10.61
C THR A 7 -2.31 20.40 -9.12
N ALA A 8 -3.34 20.73 -8.34
CA ALA A 8 -3.25 20.80 -6.90
C ALA A 8 -2.72 19.45 -6.40
N ALA A 9 -1.41 19.41 -6.17
CA ALA A 9 -0.73 18.20 -5.76
C ALA A 9 -1.32 17.84 -4.40
N LEU A 10 -2.03 16.70 -4.35
CA LEU A 10 -2.62 16.22 -3.12
C LEU A 10 -1.52 16.16 -2.05
N PRO A 11 -1.83 16.59 -0.82
CA PRO A 11 -0.82 16.76 0.20
C PRO A 11 -0.09 15.42 0.48
N PRO A 12 1.21 15.49 0.81
CA PRO A 12 1.96 14.33 1.27
C PRO A 12 1.18 13.57 2.34
N LEU A 13 1.25 12.25 2.28
CA LEU A 13 0.56 11.39 3.23
C LEU A 13 1.60 10.80 4.17
N ASN A 14 1.54 11.14 5.46
CA ASN A 14 2.37 10.47 6.45
C ASN A 14 2.17 8.94 6.30
N PRO A 15 3.25 8.15 6.13
CA PRO A 15 3.13 6.73 5.85
C PRO A 15 2.33 5.95 6.90
N VAL A 16 2.47 6.29 8.18
CA VAL A 16 1.76 5.65 9.29
C VAL A 16 0.26 5.97 9.23
N ASP A 17 -0.07 7.25 9.05
CA ASP A 17 -1.47 7.66 8.88
C ASP A 17 -2.10 7.03 7.64
N GLY A 18 -1.28 6.81 6.62
CA GLY A 18 -1.67 6.21 5.36
C GLY A 18 -2.21 4.79 5.47
N TYR A 19 -2.00 4.06 6.57
CA TYR A 19 -2.70 2.79 6.82
C TYR A 19 -3.49 2.77 8.14
N MET A 20 -3.12 3.56 9.14
CA MET A 20 -3.78 3.57 10.46
C MET A 20 -5.06 4.39 10.52
N ARG A 21 -5.12 5.52 9.79
CA ARG A 21 -6.22 6.52 9.92
C ARG A 21 -7.23 6.48 8.78
N VAL A 22 -7.11 5.48 7.91
CA VAL A 22 -7.99 5.35 6.74
C VAL A 22 -9.34 4.75 7.16
N ASN A 23 -10.43 5.40 6.76
CA ASN A 23 -11.74 4.77 6.76
C ASN A 23 -11.87 3.87 5.53
N TYR A 24 -11.40 2.63 5.63
CA TYR A 24 -11.36 1.68 4.50
C TYR A 24 -12.74 1.43 3.90
N ARG A 25 -13.80 1.39 4.72
CA ARG A 25 -15.17 1.17 4.23
C ARG A 25 -15.60 2.28 3.27
N HIS A 26 -15.29 3.52 3.61
CA HIS A 26 -15.63 4.67 2.78
C HIS A 26 -14.67 4.78 1.59
N HIS A 27 -13.37 4.72 1.85
CA HIS A 27 -12.33 4.92 0.83
C HIS A 27 -12.38 3.89 -0.29
N TYR A 28 -12.68 2.63 0.05
CA TYR A 28 -12.75 1.52 -0.90
C TYR A 28 -14.19 1.08 -1.20
N ALA A 29 -15.20 1.93 -0.96
CA ALA A 29 -16.61 1.54 -1.05
C ALA A 29 -16.95 0.80 -2.36
N GLU A 30 -16.57 1.37 -3.51
CA GLU A 30 -16.85 0.76 -4.83
C GLU A 30 -16.13 -0.58 -5.02
N LEU A 31 -14.88 -0.68 -4.57
CA LEU A 31 -14.12 -1.94 -4.59
C LEU A 31 -14.79 -3.00 -3.70
N LEU A 32 -15.22 -2.60 -2.51
CA LEU A 32 -15.82 -3.48 -1.51
C LEU A 32 -17.21 -3.98 -1.91
N ARG A 33 -17.90 -3.30 -2.85
CA ARG A 33 -19.16 -3.81 -3.43
C ARG A 33 -18.93 -4.97 -4.39
N MET A 34 -17.71 -5.13 -4.91
CA MET A 34 -17.37 -6.16 -5.90
C MET A 34 -16.79 -7.43 -5.27
N VAL A 35 -16.33 -7.38 -4.02
CA VAL A 35 -15.72 -8.53 -3.33
C VAL A 35 -16.78 -9.39 -2.64
N ALA A 36 -16.55 -10.70 -2.58
CA ALA A 36 -17.45 -11.63 -1.89
C ALA A 36 -17.41 -11.46 -0.36
N ALA A 37 -16.25 -11.05 0.18
CA ALA A 37 -15.98 -11.01 1.61
C ALA A 37 -15.37 -9.63 2.01
N PRO A 38 -16.20 -8.59 2.21
CA PRO A 38 -15.71 -7.24 2.47
C PRO A 38 -14.85 -7.07 3.74
N PRO A 39 -15.14 -7.73 4.89
CA PRO A 39 -14.28 -7.63 6.07
C PRO A 39 -12.84 -8.12 5.83
N GLU A 40 -12.70 -9.26 5.14
CA GLU A 40 -11.44 -9.88 4.76
C GLU A 40 -10.70 -8.98 3.76
N ALA A 41 -11.42 -8.41 2.80
CA ALA A 41 -10.86 -7.45 1.85
C ALA A 41 -10.30 -6.20 2.56
N ILE A 42 -10.99 -5.68 3.58
CA ILE A 42 -10.50 -4.55 4.39
C ILE A 42 -9.22 -4.92 5.13
N ALA A 43 -9.14 -6.14 5.68
CA ALA A 43 -7.94 -6.63 6.35
C ALA A 43 -6.76 -6.74 5.36
N GLU A 44 -6.96 -7.34 4.19
CA GLU A 44 -5.94 -7.43 3.13
C GLU A 44 -5.49 -6.05 2.62
N LEU A 45 -6.43 -5.11 2.42
CA LEU A 45 -6.12 -3.73 2.03
C LEU A 45 -5.27 -3.03 3.11
N CYS A 46 -5.54 -3.28 4.39
CA CYS A 46 -4.75 -2.72 5.48
C CYS A 46 -3.32 -3.25 5.48
N LEU A 47 -3.14 -4.57 5.33
CA LEU A 47 -1.82 -5.19 5.21
C LEU A 47 -1.04 -4.69 4.00
N PHE A 48 -1.73 -4.50 2.87
CA PHE A 48 -1.12 -3.96 1.66
C PHE A 48 -0.67 -2.51 1.85
N ARG A 49 -1.50 -1.65 2.43
CA ARG A 49 -1.12 -0.24 2.69
C ARG A 49 0.01 -0.13 3.71
N PHE A 50 0.06 -1.03 4.70
CA PHE A 50 1.19 -1.14 5.61
C PHE A 50 2.48 -1.51 4.89
N TRP A 51 2.46 -2.52 4.01
CA TRP A 51 3.60 -2.87 3.16
C TRP A 51 4.02 -1.69 2.27
N LEU A 52 3.06 -1.00 1.65
CA LEU A 52 3.31 0.14 0.77
C LEU A 52 4.00 1.29 1.51
N ALA A 53 3.55 1.57 2.75
CA ALA A 53 4.16 2.57 3.63
C ALA A 53 5.62 2.20 3.99
N CYS A 54 5.87 0.93 4.35
CA CYS A 54 7.22 0.44 4.61
C CYS A 54 8.12 0.58 3.38
N ARG A 55 7.59 0.25 2.19
CA ARG A 55 8.33 0.33 0.93
C ARG A 55 8.67 1.77 0.56
N ALA A 56 7.73 2.70 0.72
CA ALA A 56 7.97 4.13 0.48
C ALA A 56 9.04 4.68 1.43
N HIS A 57 8.99 4.29 2.71
CA HIS A 57 10.02 4.65 3.68
C HIS A 57 11.39 4.10 3.29
N HIS A 58 11.48 2.82 2.94
CA HIS A 58 12.73 2.18 2.53
C HIS A 58 13.31 2.86 1.27
N HIS A 59 12.48 3.11 0.26
CA HIS A 59 12.91 3.79 -0.96
C HIS A 59 13.44 5.20 -0.70
N ALA A 60 12.86 5.96 0.25
CA ALA A 60 13.33 7.29 0.59
C ALA A 60 14.69 7.30 1.31
N HIS A 61 14.99 6.28 2.14
CA HIS A 61 16.13 6.30 3.06
C HIS A 61 17.29 5.38 2.67
N ALA A 62 17.02 4.26 1.98
CA ALA A 62 18.06 3.30 1.61
C ALA A 62 18.73 3.62 0.25
N GLY A 63 18.22 4.61 -0.49
CA GLY A 63 18.56 4.79 -1.90
C GLY A 63 18.09 3.59 -2.75
N ASN A 64 18.20 3.68 -4.08
CA ASN A 64 17.93 2.57 -5.00
C ASN A 64 19.01 1.48 -4.88
N ALA A 65 19.23 0.92 -3.70
CA ALA A 65 20.12 -0.22 -3.54
C ALA A 65 19.45 -1.44 -4.18
N ASP A 66 19.99 -1.87 -5.32
CA ASP A 66 19.58 -3.07 -6.09
C ASP A 66 19.70 -4.40 -5.30
N THR A 67 20.00 -4.33 -4.01
CA THR A 67 20.13 -5.52 -3.15
C THR A 67 18.78 -5.82 -2.50
N PRO A 68 18.17 -6.99 -2.77
CA PRO A 68 16.88 -7.37 -2.20
C PRO A 68 17.06 -7.66 -0.71
N THR A 69 16.98 -6.63 0.12
CA THR A 69 16.84 -6.78 1.56
C THR A 69 15.36 -7.03 1.86
N PRO A 70 15.03 -8.05 2.68
CA PRO A 70 13.65 -8.29 3.07
C PRO A 70 13.08 -7.03 3.69
N LEU A 71 11.95 -6.54 3.17
CA LEU A 71 11.34 -5.34 3.72
C LEU A 71 10.98 -5.60 5.19
N ARG A 72 11.53 -4.78 6.08
CA ARG A 72 11.18 -4.80 7.50
C ARG A 72 10.46 -3.49 7.85
N PRO A 73 9.40 -3.55 8.66
CA PRO A 73 8.80 -2.34 9.19
C PRO A 73 9.84 -1.50 9.93
N PRO A 74 9.83 -0.16 9.76
CA PRO A 74 10.68 0.71 10.56
C PRO A 74 10.39 0.54 12.06
N ALA A 75 11.44 0.70 12.89
CA ALA A 75 11.33 0.52 14.33
C ALA A 75 10.29 1.49 14.92
N GLY A 76 9.44 0.97 15.82
CA GLY A 76 8.40 1.76 16.49
C GLY A 76 7.12 1.98 15.68
N TRP A 77 7.04 1.53 14.43
CA TRP A 77 5.80 1.64 13.66
C TRP A 77 4.70 0.72 14.21
N PRO A 78 3.45 1.23 14.36
CA PRO A 78 2.36 0.42 14.86
C PRO A 78 1.97 -0.66 13.85
N LEU A 79 1.83 -1.91 14.31
CA LEU A 79 1.37 -3.00 13.45
C LEU A 79 -0.12 -2.82 13.10
N PRO A 80 -0.55 -3.19 11.89
CA PRO A 80 -1.92 -3.07 11.42
C PRO A 80 -2.83 -4.13 12.07
N ARG A 81 -3.11 -3.97 13.37
CA ARG A 81 -3.96 -4.90 14.15
C ARG A 81 -5.45 -4.76 13.81
N HIS A 82 -5.88 -3.55 13.47
CA HIS A 82 -7.29 -3.23 13.23
C HIS A 82 -7.47 -2.38 11.99
N ALA A 83 -8.58 -2.59 11.28
CA ALA A 83 -8.96 -1.81 10.10
C ALA A 83 -10.48 -1.62 10.06
N SER A 84 -10.96 -0.36 10.14
CA SER A 84 -12.40 -0.02 10.12
C SER A 84 -13.27 -0.87 11.08
N GLY A 85 -12.77 -1.10 12.29
CA GLY A 85 -13.43 -1.87 13.34
C GLY A 85 -13.27 -3.38 13.24
N PHE A 86 -12.52 -3.90 12.27
CA PHE A 86 -12.20 -5.32 12.14
C PHE A 86 -10.83 -5.63 12.73
N ASP A 87 -10.72 -6.75 13.45
CA ASP A 87 -9.45 -7.34 13.89
C ASP A 87 -8.83 -8.15 12.73
N VAL A 88 -7.62 -7.78 12.32
CA VAL A 88 -6.97 -8.33 11.12
C VAL A 88 -6.61 -9.80 11.27
N GLU A 89 -6.08 -10.20 12.43
CA GLU A 89 -5.70 -11.58 12.72
C GLU A 89 -6.90 -12.52 12.67
N ARG A 90 -8.01 -12.09 13.27
CA ARG A 90 -9.27 -12.83 13.28
C ARG A 90 -9.92 -12.93 11.91
N MET A 91 -9.93 -11.86 11.12
CA MET A 91 -10.53 -11.89 9.77
C MET A 91 -9.74 -12.79 8.82
N LEU A 92 -8.42 -12.85 8.96
CA LEU A 92 -7.56 -13.62 8.07
C LEU A 92 -7.16 -15.00 8.63
N GLY A 93 -7.68 -15.35 9.80
CA GLY A 93 -7.55 -16.69 10.41
C GLY A 93 -6.12 -17.11 10.72
N ARG A 94 -5.20 -16.15 10.91
CA ARG A 94 -3.76 -16.42 11.08
C ARG A 94 -3.11 -15.38 11.97
N GLY A 95 -2.20 -15.82 12.85
CA GLY A 95 -1.45 -14.93 13.73
C GLY A 95 -0.81 -13.75 12.98
N LEU A 96 -0.86 -12.56 13.57
CA LEU A 96 -0.50 -11.32 12.89
C LEU A 96 0.95 -11.30 12.36
N VAL A 97 1.91 -11.78 13.15
CA VAL A 97 3.33 -11.78 12.76
C VAL A 97 3.61 -12.65 11.53
N PRO A 98 3.27 -13.96 11.52
CA PRO A 98 3.47 -14.79 10.33
C PRO A 98 2.60 -14.37 9.14
N LEU A 99 1.47 -13.70 9.38
CA LEU A 99 0.66 -13.11 8.33
C LEU A 99 1.37 -11.93 7.67
N LEU A 100 1.91 -11.00 8.46
CA LEU A 100 2.69 -9.86 7.97
C LEU A 100 3.91 -10.33 7.18
N GLU A 101 4.71 -11.24 7.75
CA GLU A 101 5.87 -11.79 7.05
C GLU A 101 5.50 -12.40 5.69
N SER A 102 4.41 -13.19 5.66
CA SER A 102 3.93 -13.80 4.42
C SER A 102 3.48 -12.77 3.39
N ARG A 103 2.76 -11.71 3.80
CA ARG A 103 2.27 -10.67 2.88
C ARG A 103 3.38 -9.76 2.38
N LEU A 104 4.31 -9.36 3.26
CA LEU A 104 5.48 -8.57 2.88
C LEU A 104 6.33 -9.33 1.85
N GLN A 105 6.63 -10.60 2.09
CA GLN A 105 7.37 -11.44 1.15
C GLN A 105 6.64 -11.64 -0.18
N LEU A 106 5.31 -11.81 -0.15
CA LEU A 106 4.50 -11.95 -1.36
C LEU A 106 4.63 -10.70 -2.24
N TYR A 107 4.40 -9.52 -1.68
CA TYR A 107 4.43 -8.29 -2.44
C TYR A 107 5.84 -7.94 -2.93
N ASP A 108 6.87 -8.17 -2.12
CA ASP A 108 8.27 -7.98 -2.55
C ASP A 108 8.64 -8.87 -3.73
N ARG A 109 8.20 -10.14 -3.75
CA ARG A 109 8.42 -11.03 -4.90
C ARG A 109 7.72 -10.53 -6.16
N PHE A 110 6.48 -10.06 -6.04
CA PHE A 110 5.75 -9.53 -7.19
C PHE A 110 6.41 -8.27 -7.74
N VAL A 111 6.89 -7.38 -6.89
CA VAL A 111 7.69 -6.24 -7.32
C VAL A 111 8.91 -6.69 -8.10
N LEU A 112 9.69 -7.64 -7.57
CA LEU A 112 10.91 -8.10 -8.22
C LEU A 112 10.61 -8.69 -9.61
N LEU A 113 9.51 -9.42 -9.75
CA LEU A 113 9.05 -9.97 -11.03
C LEU A 113 8.49 -8.89 -11.98
N GLY A 114 7.88 -7.85 -11.42
CA GLY A 114 7.24 -6.77 -12.17
C GLY A 114 8.19 -5.65 -12.59
N HIS A 115 9.39 -5.59 -12.04
CA HIS A 115 10.34 -4.52 -12.31
C HIS A 115 10.75 -4.49 -13.78
N ASN A 116 10.38 -3.42 -14.49
CA ASN A 116 10.72 -3.24 -15.89
C ASN A 116 10.72 -1.74 -16.26
N ALA A 117 11.08 -1.41 -17.51
CA ALA A 117 11.18 -0.02 -17.96
C ALA A 117 9.88 0.80 -17.85
N ALA A 118 8.71 0.16 -17.97
CA ALA A 118 7.40 0.82 -17.84
C ALA A 118 6.88 0.84 -16.39
N ASP A 119 7.41 -0.02 -15.51
CA ASP A 119 7.13 -0.02 -14.07
C ASP A 119 8.42 -0.20 -13.26
N PRO A 120 9.25 0.85 -13.14
CA PRO A 120 10.53 0.78 -12.42
C PRO A 120 10.38 0.48 -10.93
N GLN A 121 9.18 0.63 -10.37
CA GLN A 121 8.92 0.39 -8.95
C GLN A 121 8.22 -0.95 -8.68
N GLY A 122 7.84 -1.68 -9.74
CA GLY A 122 7.13 -2.96 -9.65
C GLY A 122 5.74 -2.85 -9.01
N LEU A 123 5.16 -1.64 -8.95
CA LEU A 123 3.92 -1.37 -8.21
C LEU A 123 2.69 -1.99 -8.86
N ASP A 124 2.67 -2.13 -10.19
CA ASP A 124 1.55 -2.75 -10.89
C ASP A 124 1.49 -4.25 -10.60
N ALA A 125 2.64 -4.90 -10.46
CA ALA A 125 2.70 -6.30 -10.06
C ALA A 125 2.27 -6.49 -8.60
N ALA A 126 2.65 -5.58 -7.70
CA ALA A 126 2.14 -5.60 -6.34
C ALA A 126 0.61 -5.40 -6.27
N ALA A 127 0.07 -4.47 -7.06
CA ALA A 127 -1.37 -4.26 -7.19
C ALA A 127 -2.10 -5.49 -7.78
N LEU A 128 -1.44 -6.22 -8.69
CA LEU A 128 -1.93 -7.50 -9.19
C LEU A 128 -1.98 -8.55 -8.08
N ALA A 129 -0.94 -8.68 -7.26
CA ALA A 129 -0.92 -9.60 -6.14
C ALA A 129 -2.08 -9.32 -5.16
N LEU A 130 -2.33 -8.05 -4.83
CA LEU A 130 -3.48 -7.64 -4.03
C LEU A 130 -4.80 -8.03 -4.73
N SER A 131 -4.93 -7.75 -6.03
CA SER A 131 -6.12 -8.13 -6.80
C SER A 131 -6.42 -9.62 -6.69
N CYS A 132 -5.39 -10.47 -6.73
CA CYS A 132 -5.53 -11.92 -6.56
C CYS A 132 -5.88 -12.34 -5.11
N GLN A 133 -5.56 -11.55 -4.09
CA GLN A 133 -6.03 -11.79 -2.73
C GLN A 133 -7.51 -11.41 -2.57
N LEU A 134 -7.96 -10.36 -3.25
CA LEU A 134 -9.32 -9.83 -3.11
C LEU A 134 -10.35 -10.55 -3.97
N PHE A 135 -9.93 -11.11 -5.11
CA PHE A 135 -10.82 -11.70 -6.10
C PHE A 135 -10.28 -13.03 -6.61
N VAL A 136 -11.19 -14.00 -6.80
CA VAL A 136 -10.89 -15.20 -7.59
C VAL A 136 -10.64 -14.82 -9.06
N GLN A 137 -11.43 -13.89 -9.58
CA GLN A 137 -11.24 -13.27 -10.90
C GLN A 137 -11.50 -11.77 -10.78
N ALA A 138 -10.44 -10.97 -10.74
CA ALA A 138 -10.58 -9.53 -10.55
C ALA A 138 -11.18 -8.86 -11.79
N PRO A 139 -12.29 -8.10 -11.65
CA PRO A 139 -12.83 -7.30 -12.74
C PRO A 139 -11.79 -6.32 -13.29
N PRO A 140 -11.75 -6.05 -14.61
CA PRO A 140 -10.79 -5.12 -15.20
C PRO A 140 -10.79 -3.74 -14.53
N ILE A 141 -11.98 -3.24 -14.17
CA ILE A 141 -12.15 -1.96 -13.49
C ILE A 141 -11.53 -1.95 -12.08
N ALA A 142 -11.66 -3.05 -11.33
CA ALA A 142 -11.07 -3.18 -10.00
C ALA A 142 -9.53 -3.22 -10.10
N ARG A 143 -8.99 -3.93 -11.09
CA ARG A 143 -7.54 -3.99 -11.35
C ARG A 143 -6.98 -2.62 -11.71
N ALA A 144 -7.62 -1.91 -12.64
CA ALA A 144 -7.20 -0.58 -13.06
C ALA A 144 -7.25 0.41 -11.88
N TYR A 145 -8.31 0.36 -11.07
CA TYR A 145 -8.43 1.15 -9.85
C TYR A 145 -7.29 0.86 -8.86
N LEU A 146 -7.02 -0.42 -8.55
CA LEU A 146 -5.97 -0.81 -7.61
C LEU A 146 -4.57 -0.40 -8.09
N GLN A 147 -4.29 -0.48 -9.39
CA GLN A 147 -3.03 -0.01 -9.98
C GLN A 147 -2.86 1.50 -9.81
N ALA A 148 -3.88 2.28 -10.20
CA ALA A 148 -3.86 3.74 -10.08
C ALA A 148 -3.72 4.17 -8.61
N GLU A 149 -4.51 3.57 -7.72
CA GLU A 149 -4.49 3.84 -6.28
C GLU A 149 -3.11 3.50 -5.68
N THR A 150 -2.54 2.33 -6.01
CA THR A 150 -1.22 1.92 -5.50
C THR A 150 -0.15 2.94 -5.87
N ARG A 151 -0.10 3.35 -7.14
CA ARG A 151 0.85 4.36 -7.62
C ARG A 151 0.64 5.70 -6.91
N HIS A 152 -0.61 6.13 -6.81
CA HIS A 152 -0.96 7.40 -6.19
C HIS A 152 -0.56 7.45 -4.71
N LEU A 153 -0.89 6.40 -3.95
CA LEU A 153 -0.52 6.29 -2.55
C LEU A 153 0.98 6.22 -2.34
N PHE A 154 1.69 5.42 -3.14
CA PHE A 154 3.13 5.30 -3.06
C PHE A 154 3.80 6.66 -3.27
N ALA A 155 3.41 7.41 -4.31
CA ALA A 155 3.95 8.74 -4.58
C ALA A 155 3.72 9.71 -3.42
N ARG A 156 2.52 9.71 -2.82
CA ARG A 156 2.19 10.57 -1.67
C ARG A 156 2.97 10.22 -0.40
N MET A 157 3.15 8.93 -0.13
CA MET A 157 3.93 8.45 1.01
C MET A 157 5.42 8.72 0.81
N LEU A 158 5.93 8.50 -0.41
CA LEU A 158 7.32 8.76 -0.77
C LEU A 158 7.67 10.25 -0.61
N ALA A 159 6.79 11.15 -1.08
CA ALA A 159 6.96 12.59 -0.90
C ALA A 159 7.01 13.00 0.59
N ALA A 160 6.18 12.37 1.43
CA ALA A 160 6.19 12.62 2.87
C ALA A 160 7.50 12.14 3.53
N CYS A 161 8.02 10.98 3.11
CA CYS A 161 9.31 10.47 3.60
C CYS A 161 10.51 11.30 3.13
N ALA A 162 10.44 11.90 1.95
CA ALA A 162 11.52 12.71 1.37
C ALA A 162 11.56 14.14 1.92
N THR A 163 10.51 14.58 2.62
CA THR A 163 10.46 15.93 3.21
C THR A 163 11.16 15.91 4.56
N PRO A 164 12.32 16.59 4.73
CA PRO A 164 12.95 16.66 6.03
C PRO A 164 12.00 17.38 7.00
N ALA A 165 11.80 16.79 8.18
CA ALA A 165 11.10 17.45 9.27
C ALA A 165 11.77 18.81 9.49
N SER A 166 11.05 19.89 9.19
CA SER A 166 11.51 21.23 9.48
C SER A 166 11.65 21.31 10.99
N SER A 167 12.89 21.28 11.52
CA SER A 167 13.14 21.49 12.94
C SER A 167 12.48 22.80 13.36
N PRO A 168 11.62 22.83 14.39
CA PRO A 168 11.29 24.09 15.02
C PRO A 168 12.57 24.64 15.65
N ALA A 169 12.88 25.90 15.33
CA ALA A 169 13.96 26.68 15.91
C ALA A 169 13.73 26.95 17.41
#